data_AF-A0A816F0U0-F1
#
_entry.id   AF-A0A816F0U0-F1
#
_cell.length_a   1.000
_cell.length_b   1.000
_cell.length_c   1.000
_cell.angle_alpha   90.00
_cell.angle_beta   90.00
_cell.angle_gamma   90.00
#
_symmetry.space_group_name_H-M   'P 1'
#
loop_
_entity.id
_entity.type
_entity.pdbx_description
1 polymer ?
#
loop_
_entity_poly.entity_id
_entity_poly.type
_entity_poly.pdbx_seq_one_letter_code
_entity_poly.pdbx_strand_id
1 'polypeptide(L)'
;MTIARQRHTASVLANGKVLVTGGIGGENSAELYDPATGTWRVINNMKDERFDHTASVLANGRVLITGGYSSSALNSAELYDSSTESWIITENMNHMRNDHTASILINGKILVAGGYDDHIAINSTELYQSS
;
A
#
# COMPACT_ATOMS: atom_id res chain seq x y z
N MET A 1 3.73 1.48 -17.86
CA MET A 1 4.47 0.99 -16.68
C MET A 1 5.79 0.46 -17.18
N THR A 2 6.87 0.62 -16.44
CA THR A 2 8.22 0.21 -16.87
C THR A 2 8.65 -1.12 -16.27
N ILE A 3 8.04 -1.53 -15.15
CA ILE A 3 8.27 -2.83 -14.50
C ILE A 3 7.01 -3.69 -14.65
N ALA A 4 7.16 -4.91 -15.16
CA ALA A 4 6.05 -5.85 -15.22
C ALA A 4 5.72 -6.34 -13.81
N ARG A 5 4.44 -6.25 -13.42
CA ARG A 5 3.98 -6.63 -12.08
C ARG A 5 2.54 -7.15 -12.08
N GLN A 6 2.23 -8.06 -11.17
CA GLN A 6 0.87 -8.48 -10.84
C GLN A 6 0.65 -8.38 -9.33
N ARG A 7 -0.61 -8.41 -8.86
CA ARG A 7 -0.93 -8.34 -7.42
C ARG A 7 -0.38 -7.07 -6.73
N HIS A 8 -0.26 -6.00 -7.52
CA HIS A 8 0.11 -4.66 -7.07
C HIS A 8 -1.14 -3.84 -6.77
N THR A 9 -0.97 -2.67 -6.17
CA THR A 9 -2.06 -1.67 -6.05
C THR A 9 -1.76 -0.43 -6.86
N ALA A 10 -2.82 0.27 -7.27
CA ALA A 10 -2.75 1.57 -7.94
C ALA A 10 -3.65 2.58 -7.20
N SER A 11 -3.12 3.76 -6.89
CA SER A 11 -3.81 4.82 -6.15
C SER A 11 -3.74 6.14 -6.89
N VAL A 12 -4.88 6.81 -7.09
CA VAL A 12 -4.91 8.17 -7.65
C VAL A 12 -4.54 9.17 -6.56
N LEU A 13 -3.50 9.95 -6.80
CA LEU A 13 -3.01 10.98 -5.90
C LEU A 13 -3.81 12.28 -6.07
N ALA A 14 -3.75 13.16 -5.06
CA ALA A 14 -4.44 14.45 -5.09
C ALA A 14 -4.02 15.34 -6.28
N ASN A 15 -2.80 15.15 -6.80
CA ASN A 15 -2.29 15.86 -7.98
C ASN A 15 -2.69 15.21 -9.34
N GLY A 16 -3.55 14.19 -9.32
CA GLY A 16 -4.03 13.48 -10.51
C GLY A 16 -3.09 12.40 -11.07
N LYS A 17 -1.87 12.27 -10.54
CA LYS A 17 -0.96 11.17 -10.90
C LYS A 17 -1.42 9.86 -10.26
N VAL A 18 -0.99 8.73 -10.82
CA VAL A 18 -1.29 7.40 -10.27
C VAL A 18 -0.02 6.81 -9.68
N LEU A 19 -0.06 6.49 -8.39
CA LEU A 19 0.99 5.72 -7.70
C LEU A 19 0.71 4.22 -7.84
N VAL A 20 1.67 3.48 -8.37
CA VAL A 20 1.67 2.02 -8.44
C VAL A 20 2.74 1.47 -7.51
N THR A 21 2.38 0.51 -6.65
CA THR A 21 3.28 0.01 -5.59
C THR A 21 3.30 -1.51 -5.53
N GLY A 22 4.50 -2.07 -5.34
CA GLY A 22 4.73 -3.49 -5.09
C GLY A 22 4.21 -4.42 -6.18
N GLY A 23 3.86 -5.64 -5.80
CA GLY A 23 3.44 -6.69 -6.72
C GLY A 23 4.59 -7.60 -7.15
N ILE A 24 4.25 -8.82 -7.56
CA ILE A 24 5.21 -9.83 -8.04
C ILE A 24 5.89 -9.33 -9.30
N GLY A 25 7.23 -9.24 -9.29
CA GLY A 25 8.06 -8.66 -10.34
C GLY A 25 8.52 -7.21 -10.08
N GLY A 26 8.03 -6.59 -9.01
CA GLY A 26 8.38 -5.22 -8.60
C GLY A 26 8.15 -4.97 -7.12
N GLU A 27 8.47 -5.93 -6.28
CA GLU A 27 7.93 -6.16 -4.93
C GLU A 27 8.11 -4.99 -3.97
N ASN A 28 9.26 -4.31 -3.98
CA ASN A 28 9.46 -3.06 -3.22
C ASN A 28 9.45 -1.79 -4.10
N SER A 29 9.34 -1.95 -5.41
CA SER A 29 9.39 -0.83 -6.33
C SER A 29 8.07 -0.06 -6.37
N ALA A 30 8.17 1.23 -6.69
CA ALA A 30 7.01 2.06 -6.97
C ALA A 30 7.23 2.93 -8.21
N GLU A 31 6.15 3.20 -8.92
CA GLU A 31 6.15 4.02 -10.12
C GLU A 31 5.01 5.03 -10.07
N LEU A 32 5.26 6.23 -10.61
CA LEU A 32 4.24 7.23 -10.88
C LEU A 32 3.90 7.23 -12.37
N TYR A 33 2.61 7.18 -12.67
CA TYR A 33 2.06 7.51 -13.98
C TYR A 33 1.53 8.93 -13.97
N ASP A 34 1.92 9.70 -14.98
CA ASP A 34 1.35 11.03 -15.26
C ASP A 34 0.37 10.92 -16.43
N PRO A 35 -0.95 11.00 -16.19
CA PRO A 35 -1.95 10.92 -17.26
C PRO A 35 -1.87 12.09 -18.25
N ALA A 36 -1.31 13.24 -17.87
CA ALA A 36 -1.24 14.40 -18.74
C ALA A 36 -0.21 14.21 -19.87
N THR A 37 0.86 13.49 -19.60
CA THR A 37 1.95 13.21 -20.56
C THR A 37 1.96 11.76 -21.04
N GLY A 38 1.22 10.87 -20.39
CA GLY A 38 1.25 9.43 -20.65
C GLY A 38 2.57 8.76 -20.23
N THR A 39 3.38 9.41 -19.40
CA THR A 39 4.72 8.91 -19.05
C THR A 39 4.75 8.22 -17.69
N TRP A 40 5.68 7.27 -17.54
CA TRP A 40 5.97 6.58 -16.29
C TRP A 40 7.32 7.02 -15.75
N ARG A 41 7.44 7.10 -14.42
CA ARG A 41 8.69 7.36 -13.71
C ARG A 41 8.80 6.47 -12.48
N VAL A 42 9.91 5.73 -12.37
CA VAL A 42 10.27 5.00 -11.15
C VAL A 42 10.61 6.00 -10.05
N ILE A 43 10.10 5.78 -8.84
CA ILE A 43 10.39 6.59 -7.66
C ILE A 43 11.14 5.75 -6.62
N ASN A 44 11.44 6.34 -5.46
CA ASN A 44 12.06 5.62 -4.35
C ASN A 44 11.26 4.37 -3.99
N ASN A 45 11.96 3.31 -3.59
CA ASN A 45 11.35 2.05 -3.19
C ASN A 45 10.72 2.14 -1.80
N MET A 46 9.69 1.32 -1.58
CA MET A 46 9.19 0.99 -0.25
C MET A 46 10.29 0.28 0.55
N LYS A 47 10.19 0.30 1.87
CA LYS A 47 11.11 -0.44 2.73
C LYS A 47 10.91 -1.95 2.59
N ASP A 48 9.65 -2.39 2.68
CA ASP A 48 9.35 -3.82 2.60
C ASP A 48 8.85 -4.17 1.19
N GLU A 49 9.40 -5.25 0.65
CA GLU A 49 8.83 -5.96 -0.50
C GLU A 49 7.44 -6.46 -0.15
N ARG A 50 6.46 -6.26 -1.04
CA ARG A 50 5.09 -6.72 -0.81
C ARG A 50 4.29 -6.88 -2.10
N PHE A 51 3.40 -7.87 -2.10
CA PHE A 51 2.28 -7.99 -3.04
C PHE A 51 1.00 -8.35 -2.24
N ASP A 52 -0.18 -8.21 -2.84
CA ASP A 52 -1.50 -8.36 -2.16
C ASP A 52 -1.73 -7.48 -0.93
N HIS A 53 -0.96 -6.39 -0.83
CA HIS A 53 -1.23 -5.35 0.15
C HIS A 53 -2.44 -4.51 -0.27
N THR A 54 -2.92 -3.69 0.65
CA THR A 54 -3.90 -2.64 0.32
C THR A 54 -3.23 -1.27 0.34
N ALA A 55 -3.76 -0.35 -0.46
CA ALA A 55 -3.36 1.06 -0.48
C ALA A 55 -4.60 1.94 -0.28
N SER A 56 -4.52 2.87 0.67
CA SER A 56 -5.61 3.76 1.08
C SER A 56 -5.17 5.22 0.97
N VAL A 57 -5.84 6.01 0.14
CA VAL A 57 -5.57 7.46 0.01
C VAL A 57 -6.25 8.21 1.15
N LEU A 58 -5.46 8.76 2.07
CA LEU A 58 -5.94 9.44 3.26
C LEU A 58 -6.40 10.87 2.95
N ALA A 59 -7.19 11.46 3.86
CA ALA A 59 -7.72 12.82 3.71
C ALA A 59 -6.63 13.91 3.60
N ASN A 60 -5.43 13.64 4.12
CA ASN A 60 -4.27 14.53 3.99
C ASN A 60 -3.48 14.33 2.67
N GLY A 61 -3.96 13.48 1.77
CA GLY A 61 -3.35 13.20 0.47
C GLY A 61 -2.22 12.16 0.48
N ARG A 62 -1.81 11.67 1.66
CA ARG A 62 -0.85 10.56 1.75
C ARG A 62 -1.50 9.24 1.41
N VAL A 63 -0.72 8.28 0.92
CA VAL A 63 -1.20 6.92 0.65
C VAL A 63 -0.67 6.00 1.73
N LEU A 64 -1.56 5.36 2.48
CA LEU A 64 -1.21 4.34 3.45
C LEU A 64 -1.19 2.96 2.78
N ILE A 65 -0.08 2.26 2.90
CA ILE A 65 0.14 0.92 2.40
C ILE A 65 0.18 -0.01 3.61
N THR A 66 -0.64 -1.06 3.63
CA THR A 66 -0.69 -1.99 4.78
C THR A 66 -0.62 -3.45 4.34
N GLY A 67 0.12 -4.25 5.11
CA GLY A 67 0.23 -5.70 4.96
C GLY A 67 0.75 -6.13 3.60
N GLY A 68 0.20 -7.23 3.07
CA GLY A 68 0.69 -7.93 1.90
C GLY A 68 1.59 -9.11 2.28
N TYR A 69 2.18 -9.72 1.26
CA TYR A 69 3.02 -10.90 1.38
C TYR A 69 4.40 -10.65 0.75
N SER A 70 5.45 -11.17 1.38
CA SER A 70 6.80 -11.25 0.81
C SER A 70 7.34 -12.68 0.87
N SER A 71 8.14 -13.01 1.88
CA SER A 71 8.42 -14.40 2.28
C SER A 71 7.34 -14.94 3.22
N SER A 72 6.67 -14.05 3.96
CA SER A 72 5.51 -14.30 4.82
C SER A 72 4.52 -13.14 4.71
N ALA A 73 3.33 -13.30 5.28
CA ALA A 73 2.40 -12.21 5.51
C ALA A 73 3.05 -11.12 6.36
N LEU A 74 2.72 -9.87 6.05
CA LEU A 74 3.26 -8.69 6.71
C LEU A 74 2.20 -8.06 7.59
N ASN A 75 2.63 -7.54 8.75
CA ASN A 75 1.84 -6.58 9.53
C ASN A 75 2.40 -5.16 9.41
N SER A 76 3.46 -4.94 8.63
CA SER A 76 4.05 -3.62 8.46
C SER A 76 3.17 -2.70 7.62
N ALA A 77 3.32 -1.41 7.88
CA ALA A 77 2.65 -0.35 7.15
C ALA A 77 3.62 0.79 6.84
N GLU A 78 3.38 1.45 5.71
CA GLU A 78 4.19 2.56 5.21
C GLU A 78 3.27 3.64 4.60
N LEU A 79 3.64 4.90 4.78
CA LEU A 79 2.98 6.04 4.14
C LEU A 79 3.84 6.58 3.00
N TYR A 80 3.21 6.79 1.85
CA TYR A 80 3.78 7.60 0.78
C TYR A 80 3.31 9.06 0.91
N ASP A 81 4.26 9.99 0.95
CA ASP A 81 4.00 11.43 0.87
C ASP A 81 4.38 11.95 -0.51
N SER A 82 3.37 12.34 -1.31
CA SER A 82 3.57 12.83 -2.67
C SER A 82 4.20 14.23 -2.74
N SER A 83 4.21 14.99 -1.64
CA SER A 83 4.82 16.32 -1.61
C SER A 83 6.34 16.26 -1.52
N THR A 84 6.86 15.22 -0.88
CA THR A 84 8.30 14.97 -0.71
C THR A 84 8.79 13.76 -1.49
N GLU A 85 7.89 13.03 -2.16
CA GLU A 85 8.16 11.76 -2.85
C GLU A 85 8.91 10.74 -1.98
N SER A 86 8.54 10.68 -0.70
CA SER A 86 9.22 9.87 0.30
C SER A 86 8.30 8.87 1.00
N TRP A 87 8.89 7.78 1.46
CA TRP A 87 8.24 6.78 2.30
C TRP A 87 8.49 7.06 3.77
N ILE A 88 7.46 6.87 4.59
CA ILE A 88 7.48 7.02 6.04
C ILE A 88 7.02 5.71 6.65
N ILE A 89 7.87 5.07 7.45
CA ILE A 89 7.51 3.86 8.19
C ILE A 89 6.54 4.26 9.32
N THR A 90 5.47 3.50 9.47
CA THR A 90 4.47 3.72 10.52
C THR A 90 4.46 2.56 11.51
N GLU A 91 3.62 2.64 12.55
CA GLU A 91 3.42 1.51 13.45
C GLU A 91 2.87 0.29 12.70
N ASN A 92 3.15 -0.90 13.20
CA ASN A 92 2.63 -2.13 12.60
C ASN A 92 1.16 -2.36 12.97
N MET A 93 0.44 -3.09 12.12
CA MET A 93 -0.82 -3.72 12.48
C MET A 93 -0.62 -4.81 13.54
N ASN A 94 -1.68 -5.17 14.25
CA ASN A 94 -1.65 -6.21 15.27
C ASN A 94 -1.59 -7.62 14.66
N HIS A 95 -2.08 -7.78 13.43
CA HIS A 95 -2.07 -9.05 12.72
C HIS A 95 -1.33 -8.92 11.39
N MET A 96 -0.62 -9.98 11.03
CA MET A 96 -0.05 -10.15 9.69
C MET A 96 -1.18 -10.52 8.73
N ARG A 97 -1.22 -9.86 7.56
CA ARG A 97 -2.31 -10.04 6.60
C ARG A 97 -1.84 -9.82 5.16
N ASN A 98 -2.19 -10.72 4.26
CA ASN A 98 -2.25 -10.48 2.82
C ASN A 98 -3.68 -10.71 2.29
N ASP A 99 -3.98 -10.19 1.10
CA ASP A 99 -5.30 -10.29 0.46
C ASP A 99 -6.46 -9.79 1.35
N HIS A 100 -6.17 -8.89 2.29
CA HIS A 100 -7.18 -8.26 3.14
C HIS A 100 -7.87 -7.10 2.43
N THR A 101 -8.92 -6.57 3.06
CA THR A 101 -9.55 -5.31 2.65
C THR A 101 -9.27 -4.22 3.68
N ALA A 102 -9.20 -2.98 3.21
CA ALA A 102 -9.05 -1.79 4.04
C ALA A 102 -10.11 -0.76 3.64
N SER A 103 -10.80 -0.20 4.63
CA SER A 103 -11.81 0.84 4.43
C SER A 103 -11.53 2.03 5.34
N ILE A 104 -11.43 3.22 4.76
CA ILE A 104 -11.27 4.46 5.53
C ILE A 104 -12.62 4.83 6.13
N LEU A 105 -12.64 5.02 7.45
CA LEU A 105 -13.80 5.46 8.20
C LEU A 105 -13.90 6.99 8.24
N ILE A 106 -15.08 7.52 8.54
CA ILE A 106 -15.34 8.97 8.60
C ILE A 106 -14.44 9.72 9.59
N ASN A 107 -13.96 9.03 10.62
CA ASN A 107 -13.05 9.59 11.62
C ASN A 107 -11.56 9.49 11.21
N GLY A 108 -11.26 9.05 9.99
CA GLY A 108 -9.91 8.90 9.47
C GLY A 108 -9.18 7.61 9.84
N LYS A 109 -9.76 6.76 10.71
CA LYS A 109 -9.20 5.42 10.99
C LYS A 109 -9.43 4.49 9.81
N ILE A 110 -8.59 3.47 9.70
CA ILE A 110 -8.72 2.43 8.67
C ILE A 110 -9.24 1.15 9.33
N LEU A 111 -10.39 0.67 8.90
CA LEU A 111 -10.87 -0.68 9.23
C LEU A 111 -10.18 -1.68 8.31
N VAL A 112 -9.37 -2.56 8.88
CA VAL A 112 -8.67 -3.65 8.20
C VAL A 112 -9.39 -4.95 8.54
N ALA A 113 -9.80 -5.73 7.54
CA ALA A 113 -10.63 -6.91 7.74
C ALA A 113 -10.21 -8.10 6.88
N GLY A 114 -10.17 -9.28 7.51
CA GLY A 114 -9.94 -10.56 6.85
C GLY A 114 -8.53 -10.72 6.31
N GLY A 115 -8.42 -11.39 5.16
CA GLY A 115 -7.18 -11.77 4.51
C GLY A 115 -6.66 -13.12 4.98
N TYR A 116 -5.35 -13.32 4.80
CA TYR A 116 -4.62 -14.50 5.24
C TYR A 116 -3.45 -14.10 6.13
N ASP A 117 -3.24 -14.87 7.20
CA ASP A 117 -1.95 -14.94 7.87
C ASP A 117 -1.19 -16.11 7.22
N ASP A 118 -0.26 -15.76 6.34
CA ASP A 118 0.33 -16.63 5.33
C ASP A 118 -0.72 -17.36 4.46
N HIS A 119 -0.95 -18.65 4.75
CA HIS A 119 -1.87 -19.51 4.01
C HIS A 119 -3.16 -19.79 4.81
N ILE A 120 -3.30 -19.18 5.99
CA ILE A 120 -4.43 -19.40 6.90
C ILE A 120 -5.38 -18.23 6.78
N ALA A 121 -6.60 -18.50 6.29
CA ALA A 121 -7.64 -17.48 6.25
C ALA A 121 -8.00 -17.04 7.68
N ILE A 122 -8.07 -15.74 7.90
CA ILE A 122 -8.37 -15.15 9.21
C ILE A 122 -9.70 -14.39 9.17
N ASN A 123 -10.42 -14.40 10.27
CA ASN A 123 -11.68 -13.68 10.45
C ASN A 123 -11.55 -12.45 11.37
N SER A 124 -10.33 -12.11 11.77
CA SER A 124 -10.08 -10.95 12.63
C SER A 124 -10.20 -9.65 11.85
N THR A 125 -10.50 -8.57 12.58
CA THR A 125 -10.52 -7.20 12.08
C THR A 125 -9.82 -6.29 13.08
N GLU A 126 -9.27 -5.19 12.61
CA GLU A 126 -8.64 -4.19 13.45
C GLU A 126 -8.85 -2.77 12.91
N LEU A 127 -8.84 -1.80 13.83
CA LEU A 127 -8.79 -0.39 13.50
C LEU A 127 -7.33 0.06 13.52
N TYR A 128 -6.83 0.47 12.38
CA TYR A 128 -5.47 0.97 12.22
C TYR A 128 -5.46 2.50 12.07
N GLN A 129 -4.42 3.12 12.61
CA GLN A 129 -4.16 4.55 12.49
C GLN A 129 -2.66 4.74 12.27
N SER A 130 -2.30 5.52 11.25
CA SER A 130 -0.92 5.66 10.79
C SER A 130 -0.08 6.69 11.56
N SER A 131 -0.66 7.34 12.57
CA SER A 131 -0.05 8.36 13.43
C SER A 131 -0.89 8.62 14.68
#